data_AF-B7G9S3-F1
#
_entry.id   AF-B7G9S3-F1
#
_cell.length_a   1.000
_cell.length_b   1.000
_cell.length_c   1.000
_cell.angle_alpha   90.00
_cell.angle_beta   90.00
_cell.angle_gamma   90.00
#
_symmetry.space_group_name_H-M   'P 1'
#
loop_
_entity.id
_entity.type
_entity.pdbx_description
1 polymer ?
#
loop_
_entity_poly.entity_id
_entity_poly.type
_entity_poly.pdbx_seq_one_letter_code
_entity_poly.pdbx_strand_id
1 'polypeptide(L)'
;MSQKSTFGYRPKLVLASLLVSVSLVEGFANQVQRSPFGRLENGLPFDRRPSRLCLESTRSSKAVERFTSPLATSTMALPVFLASTVPLAGSLEAPSTAFAAFIAVLPAIDPSVEAEVLNDMAHVALDLTTFFGPTKILIRCFMVIGRLFAMGADYLPDHSMHPEELVFQLFMLCVAWCGLLKAALPMALATFASKISLRDGKSYNSLFEPAGMTWSQYKAMSAFALDWIEVGPGEIITSDEDAKEDQYFYWLYCGDATVESNGNLLYTVERPKSSGFIAGCSDDAGLGLFGETRLLRLMDASKRNNNKLKKSSSKKAYLRTTVEAGPSGATLMRVKISNLNRLMAFDQDLAQTIRNLLFQTMQDKLAAQCQSL
;
A
#
# COMPACT_ATOMS: atom_id res chain seq x y z
N MET A 1 51.46 6.84 -44.68
CA MET A 1 50.94 5.70 -43.89
C MET A 1 50.27 6.27 -42.65
N SER A 2 48.94 6.36 -42.66
CA SER A 2 48.14 6.90 -41.55
C SER A 2 47.38 5.74 -40.91
N GLN A 3 47.77 5.33 -39.71
CA GLN A 3 47.10 4.30 -38.92
C GLN A 3 45.82 4.91 -38.33
N LYS A 4 44.67 4.65 -38.99
CA LYS A 4 43.36 4.79 -38.35
C LYS A 4 43.19 3.62 -37.39
N SER A 5 43.42 3.83 -36.10
CA SER A 5 43.01 2.92 -35.05
C SER A 5 41.50 3.04 -34.84
N THR A 6 40.75 2.17 -35.51
CA THR A 6 39.34 1.95 -35.21
C THR A 6 39.25 1.26 -33.86
N PHE A 7 39.00 2.06 -32.81
CA PHE A 7 38.71 1.57 -31.47
C PHE A 7 37.31 0.95 -31.49
N GLY A 8 37.22 -0.34 -31.81
CA GLY A 8 35.98 -1.10 -31.78
C GLY A 8 35.49 -1.27 -30.35
N TYR A 9 34.70 -0.31 -29.87
CA TYR A 9 34.00 -0.42 -28.59
C TYR A 9 32.98 -1.57 -28.67
N ARG A 10 33.16 -2.58 -27.80
CA ARG A 10 32.32 -3.77 -27.78
C ARG A 10 31.04 -3.48 -26.98
N PRO A 11 29.83 -3.64 -27.56
CA PRO A 11 28.53 -3.47 -26.86
C PRO A 11 28.34 -4.43 -25.66
N LYS A 12 29.25 -5.38 -25.46
CA LYS A 12 29.25 -6.31 -24.32
C LYS A 12 29.46 -5.62 -22.96
N LEU A 13 30.11 -4.46 -22.92
CA LEU A 13 30.41 -3.78 -21.65
C LEU A 13 29.15 -3.10 -21.04
N VAL A 14 28.30 -2.53 -21.89
CA VAL A 14 27.06 -1.86 -21.46
C VAL A 14 26.03 -2.89 -21.00
N LEU A 15 25.93 -4.02 -21.70
CA LEU A 15 25.10 -5.15 -21.29
C LEU A 15 25.56 -5.72 -19.95
N ALA A 16 26.87 -5.77 -19.69
CA ALA A 16 27.41 -6.18 -18.39
C ALA A 16 27.05 -5.20 -17.27
N SER A 17 27.09 -3.88 -17.53
CA SER A 17 26.69 -2.87 -16.52
C SER A 17 25.19 -2.92 -16.19
N LEU A 18 24.34 -3.13 -17.21
CA LEU A 18 22.90 -3.37 -17.04
C LEU A 18 22.62 -4.67 -16.26
N LEU A 19 23.33 -5.76 -16.57
CA LEU A 19 23.20 -7.03 -15.85
C LEU A 19 23.69 -6.94 -14.40
N VAL A 20 24.75 -6.19 -14.12
CA VAL A 20 25.22 -5.92 -12.75
C VAL A 20 24.18 -5.11 -11.98
N SER A 21 23.59 -4.10 -12.62
CA SER A 21 22.52 -3.29 -12.02
C SER A 21 21.28 -4.12 -11.68
N VAL A 22 20.87 -5.02 -12.59
CA VAL A 22 19.76 -5.97 -12.37
C VAL A 22 20.10 -6.97 -11.26
N SER A 23 21.33 -7.51 -11.25
CA SER A 23 21.79 -8.47 -10.21
C SER A 23 21.88 -7.81 -8.83
N LEU A 24 22.22 -6.53 -8.75
CA LEU A 24 22.26 -5.76 -7.51
C LEU A 24 20.84 -5.52 -6.96
N VAL A 25 19.87 -5.30 -7.85
CA VAL A 25 18.45 -5.18 -7.50
C VAL A 25 17.89 -6.53 -7.03
N GLU A 26 18.21 -7.64 -7.69
CA GLU A 26 17.82 -8.98 -7.24
C GLU A 26 18.51 -9.37 -5.93
N GLY A 27 19.77 -9.00 -5.73
CA GLY A 27 20.50 -9.18 -4.48
C GLY A 27 19.84 -8.44 -3.31
N PHE A 28 19.42 -7.19 -3.53
CA PHE A 28 18.67 -6.41 -2.54
C PHE A 28 17.28 -7.01 -2.25
N ALA A 29 16.56 -7.47 -3.27
CA ALA A 29 15.27 -8.14 -3.11
C ALA A 29 15.40 -9.43 -2.27
N ASN A 30 16.42 -10.25 -2.56
CA ASN A 30 16.71 -11.47 -1.82
C ASN A 30 17.23 -11.21 -0.40
N GLN A 31 17.94 -10.10 -0.17
CA GLN A 31 18.42 -9.72 1.17
C GLN A 31 17.27 -9.23 2.07
N VAL A 32 16.29 -8.51 1.52
CA VAL A 32 15.05 -8.15 2.23
C VAL A 32 14.25 -9.40 2.60
N GLN A 33 14.25 -10.41 1.72
CA GLN A 33 13.60 -11.71 1.94
C GLN A 33 14.30 -12.60 2.98
N ARG A 34 15.56 -12.32 3.35
CA ARG A 34 16.36 -13.10 4.32
C ARG A 34 16.54 -12.43 5.68
N SER A 35 15.90 -11.29 5.95
CA SER A 35 15.88 -10.75 7.31
C SER A 35 15.07 -11.69 8.22
N PRO A 36 15.61 -12.15 9.36
CA PRO A 36 14.99 -13.20 10.16
C PRO A 36 13.84 -12.59 10.97
N PHE A 37 12.63 -12.65 10.43
CA PHE A 37 11.44 -12.59 11.26
C PHE A 37 11.37 -13.90 12.06
N GLY A 38 11.64 -13.80 13.35
CA GLY A 38 11.75 -14.91 14.28
C GLY A 38 10.56 -15.86 14.22
N ARG A 39 10.85 -17.09 13.80
CA ARG A 39 10.01 -18.27 13.97
C ARG A 39 9.96 -18.61 15.46
N LEU A 40 8.84 -18.29 16.13
CA LEU A 40 8.45 -18.95 17.38
C LEU A 40 7.57 -20.14 17.00
N GLU A 41 8.20 -21.31 16.91
CA GLU A 41 7.53 -22.59 17.05
C GLU A 41 7.14 -22.76 18.53
N ASN A 42 5.88 -23.07 18.79
CA ASN A 42 5.45 -23.98 19.85
C ASN A 42 4.08 -24.51 19.46
N GLY A 43 4.04 -25.81 19.16
CA GLY A 43 2.86 -26.50 18.68
C GLY A 43 1.96 -27.01 19.79
N LEU A 44 0.69 -27.24 19.45
CA LEU A 44 -0.17 -28.26 20.05
C LEU A 44 -1.10 -28.81 18.95
N PRO A 45 -1.41 -30.12 18.95
CA PRO A 45 -2.22 -30.74 17.91
C PRO A 45 -3.70 -30.62 18.28
N PHE A 46 -4.51 -30.01 17.42
CA PHE A 46 -5.97 -30.01 17.59
C PHE A 46 -6.64 -30.83 16.50
N ASP A 47 -7.24 -31.93 16.95
CA ASP A 47 -7.99 -32.92 16.21
C ASP A 47 -9.29 -32.31 15.63
N ARG A 48 -9.51 -32.43 14.32
CA ARG A 48 -10.76 -32.02 13.64
C ARG A 48 -11.35 -33.21 12.90
N ARG A 49 -12.41 -33.80 13.49
CA ARG A 49 -13.41 -34.57 12.73
C ARG A 49 -14.35 -33.62 11.98
N PRO A 50 -14.72 -33.90 10.73
CA PRO A 50 -15.71 -33.12 10.00
C PRO A 50 -17.12 -33.70 10.21
N SER A 51 -18.04 -32.88 10.70
CA SER A 51 -19.47 -33.18 10.64
C SER A 51 -20.08 -32.56 9.37
N ARG A 52 -20.73 -33.48 8.64
CA ARG A 52 -21.47 -33.39 7.39
C ARG A 52 -22.24 -32.09 7.11
N LEU A 53 -22.11 -31.65 5.86
CA LEU A 53 -22.96 -30.68 5.17
C LEU A 53 -24.36 -31.28 4.94
N CYS A 54 -25.40 -30.53 5.33
CA CYS A 54 -26.75 -30.65 4.78
C CYS A 54 -26.89 -29.65 3.62
N LEU A 55 -27.26 -30.18 2.46
CA LEU A 55 -27.65 -29.48 1.24
C LEU A 55 -29.15 -29.19 1.30
N GLU A 56 -29.54 -27.92 1.25
CA GLU A 56 -30.88 -27.51 0.77
C GLU A 56 -30.82 -25.99 0.48
N SER A 57 -30.85 -25.52 -0.76
CA SER A 57 -31.88 -25.55 -1.81
C SER A 57 -32.64 -24.22 -1.90
N THR A 58 -32.44 -23.58 -3.05
CA THR A 58 -33.39 -22.80 -3.86
C THR A 58 -33.81 -21.37 -3.52
N ARG A 59 -33.70 -20.57 -4.61
CA ARG A 59 -34.51 -19.42 -5.08
C ARG A 59 -34.23 -18.06 -4.44
N SER A 60 -34.36 -16.93 -5.12
CA SER A 60 -34.43 -16.50 -6.54
C SER A 60 -34.83 -15.01 -6.48
N SER A 61 -34.47 -14.25 -7.50
CA SER A 61 -34.96 -12.89 -7.87
C SER A 61 -34.31 -11.70 -7.16
N LYS A 62 -34.14 -10.53 -7.78
CA LYS A 62 -33.96 -10.04 -9.16
C LYS A 62 -33.72 -8.52 -9.00
N ALA A 63 -32.82 -7.97 -9.82
CA ALA A 63 -32.85 -6.62 -10.41
C ALA A 63 -33.01 -5.38 -9.50
N VAL A 64 -32.00 -4.52 -9.46
CA VAL A 64 -32.16 -3.07 -9.75
C VAL A 64 -30.91 -2.60 -10.51
N GLU A 65 -31.03 -2.53 -11.83
CA GLU A 65 -30.22 -1.63 -12.66
C GLU A 65 -30.87 -0.24 -12.64
N ARG A 66 -30.02 0.80 -12.57
CA ARG A 66 -30.12 2.12 -13.24
C ARG A 66 -29.61 3.21 -12.31
N PHE A 67 -28.47 3.81 -12.68
CA PHE A 67 -28.40 5.26 -12.92
C PHE A 67 -27.26 5.55 -13.90
N THR A 68 -27.65 5.71 -15.16
CA THR A 68 -26.92 6.48 -16.18
C THR A 68 -27.25 7.96 -15.96
N SER A 69 -26.28 8.88 -15.97
CA SER A 69 -25.94 9.74 -17.12
C SER A 69 -25.25 11.04 -16.57
N PRO A 70 -24.89 12.04 -17.39
CA PRO A 70 -23.54 12.19 -17.94
C PRO A 70 -22.90 13.55 -17.57
N LEU A 71 -21.57 13.65 -17.61
CA LEU A 71 -20.93 14.96 -17.71
C LEU A 71 -19.79 14.92 -18.74
N ALA A 72 -20.04 15.66 -19.81
CA ALA A 72 -19.12 15.90 -20.90
C ALA A 72 -17.92 16.72 -20.42
N THR A 73 -16.71 16.26 -20.73
CA THR A 73 -15.55 17.15 -20.81
C THR A 73 -14.66 16.68 -21.94
N SER A 74 -14.41 17.62 -22.84
CA SER A 74 -13.70 17.52 -24.11
C SER A 74 -12.41 16.69 -24.02
N THR A 75 -12.31 15.67 -24.86
CA THR A 75 -11.10 14.85 -25.06
C THR A 75 -10.40 15.31 -26.33
N MET A 76 -9.24 15.94 -26.21
CA MET A 76 -8.28 16.06 -27.30
C MET A 76 -7.65 14.68 -27.49
N ALA A 77 -7.99 14.01 -28.59
CA ALA A 77 -7.48 12.71 -28.96
C ALA A 77 -6.03 12.81 -29.45
N LEU A 78 -5.11 12.17 -28.74
CA LEU A 78 -3.76 11.83 -29.21
C LEU A 78 -3.74 10.31 -29.43
N PRO A 79 -3.32 9.80 -30.60
CA PRO A 79 -3.39 8.37 -30.89
C PRO A 79 -2.26 7.64 -30.14
N VAL A 80 -2.58 7.04 -29.00
CA VAL A 80 -1.72 6.04 -28.36
C VAL A 80 -2.00 4.70 -29.00
N PHE A 81 -1.25 4.35 -30.05
CA PHE A 81 -1.15 2.99 -30.56
C PHE A 81 -0.19 2.20 -29.68
N LEU A 82 -0.71 1.52 -28.66
CA LEU A 82 -0.05 0.37 -28.04
C LEU A 82 -1.09 -0.73 -27.81
N ALA A 83 -1.53 -1.32 -28.92
CA ALA A 83 -2.20 -2.62 -28.92
C ALA A 83 -1.29 -3.61 -29.65
N SER A 84 -0.43 -4.26 -28.88
CA SER A 84 0.26 -5.49 -29.28
C SER A 84 -0.04 -6.53 -28.20
N THR A 85 -1.14 -7.24 -28.36
CA THR A 85 -1.47 -8.43 -27.59
C THR A 85 -0.56 -9.58 -28.03
N VAL A 86 0.57 -9.76 -27.34
CA VAL A 86 1.37 -10.99 -27.44
C VAL A 86 0.92 -11.92 -26.31
N PRO A 87 0.60 -13.19 -26.59
CA PRO A 87 0.11 -14.11 -25.56
C PRO A 87 1.21 -14.41 -24.55
N LEU A 88 0.88 -14.18 -23.27
CA LEU A 88 1.69 -14.48 -22.11
C LEU A 88 1.67 -15.99 -21.85
N ALA A 89 2.53 -16.75 -22.52
CA ALA A 89 2.90 -18.10 -22.14
C ALA A 89 4.34 -18.07 -21.60
N GLY A 90 4.50 -18.56 -20.37
CA GLY A 90 5.64 -18.29 -19.51
C GLY A 90 7.01 -18.69 -20.08
N SER A 91 7.96 -17.77 -19.92
CA SER A 91 9.31 -18.07 -19.43
C SER A 91 9.91 -16.75 -18.94
N LEU A 92 10.33 -16.72 -17.68
CA LEU A 92 10.94 -15.55 -17.04
C LEU A 92 12.41 -15.46 -17.48
N GLU A 93 12.67 -15.23 -18.76
CA GLU A 93 14.03 -14.98 -19.27
C GLU A 93 14.20 -13.50 -19.63
N ALA A 94 15.10 -12.86 -18.88
CA ALA A 94 15.82 -11.60 -19.11
C ALA A 94 15.03 -10.41 -19.74
N PRO A 95 14.90 -9.26 -19.04
CA PRO A 95 14.28 -8.04 -19.57
C PRO A 95 15.02 -7.39 -20.78
N SER A 96 16.11 -7.98 -21.26
CA SER A 96 16.90 -7.47 -22.39
C SER A 96 16.27 -7.69 -23.78
N THR A 97 15.35 -8.64 -23.92
CA THR A 97 14.77 -9.00 -25.23
C THR A 97 13.63 -8.07 -25.66
N ALA A 98 12.82 -7.57 -24.72
CA ALA A 98 11.69 -6.69 -25.02
C ALA A 98 12.14 -5.30 -25.51
N PHE A 99 13.21 -4.74 -24.93
CA PHE A 99 13.75 -3.45 -25.35
C PHE A 99 14.46 -3.55 -26.72
N ALA A 100 15.19 -4.64 -26.96
CA ALA A 100 15.79 -4.91 -28.26
C ALA A 100 14.74 -5.12 -29.35
N ALA A 101 13.62 -5.78 -29.03
CA ALA A 101 12.49 -5.94 -29.96
C ALA A 101 11.78 -4.61 -30.24
N PHE A 102 11.66 -3.71 -29.26
CA PHE A 102 11.10 -2.38 -29.47
C PHE A 102 11.97 -1.52 -30.41
N ILE A 103 13.30 -1.58 -30.22
CA ILE A 103 14.27 -0.90 -31.10
C ILE A 103 14.29 -1.53 -32.50
N ALA A 104 14.15 -2.86 -32.62
CA ALA A 104 14.20 -3.56 -33.90
C ALA A 104 12.98 -3.34 -34.82
N VAL A 105 11.89 -2.74 -34.31
CA VAL A 105 10.67 -2.44 -35.08
C VAL A 105 10.71 -1.05 -35.73
N LEU A 106 11.66 -0.19 -35.34
CA LEU A 106 11.84 1.10 -35.97
C LEU A 106 12.58 0.93 -37.31
N PRO A 107 12.06 1.46 -38.43
CA PRO A 107 12.79 1.47 -39.69
C PRO A 107 14.13 2.18 -39.50
N ALA A 108 15.13 1.84 -40.31
CA ALA A 108 16.44 2.49 -40.28
C ALA A 108 16.29 4.00 -40.56
N ILE A 109 16.17 4.78 -39.50
CA ILE A 109 16.10 6.24 -39.50
C ILE A 109 17.53 6.75 -39.35
N ASP A 110 17.83 7.90 -39.94
CA ASP A 110 19.14 8.54 -39.79
C ASP A 110 19.45 8.74 -38.30
N PRO A 111 20.65 8.36 -37.83
CA PRO A 111 20.98 8.38 -36.40
C PRO A 111 20.88 9.78 -35.80
N SER A 112 21.11 10.84 -36.57
CA SER A 112 20.90 12.21 -36.10
C SER A 112 19.44 12.51 -35.74
N VAL A 113 18.50 12.00 -36.53
CA VAL A 113 17.05 12.20 -36.32
C VAL A 113 16.58 11.35 -35.14
N GLU A 114 17.13 10.16 -34.95
CA GLU A 114 16.81 9.30 -33.80
C GLU A 114 17.26 9.95 -32.48
N ALA A 115 18.48 10.53 -32.43
CA ALA A 115 18.97 11.23 -31.24
C ALA A 115 18.08 12.44 -30.88
N GLU A 116 17.66 13.22 -31.86
CA GLU A 116 16.76 14.36 -31.68
C GLU A 116 15.40 13.92 -31.10
N VAL A 117 14.81 12.86 -31.67
CA VAL A 117 13.53 12.31 -31.18
C VAL A 117 13.65 11.76 -29.75
N LEU A 118 14.74 11.05 -29.42
CA LEU A 118 14.95 10.52 -28.08
C LEU A 118 15.14 11.65 -27.04
N ASN A 119 15.86 12.70 -27.42
CA ASN A 119 16.02 13.88 -26.58
C ASN A 119 14.69 14.61 -26.36
N ASP A 120 13.89 14.80 -27.41
CA ASP A 120 12.55 15.38 -27.30
C ASP A 120 11.62 14.52 -26.43
N MET A 121 11.68 13.20 -26.57
CA MET A 121 10.93 12.27 -25.70
C MET A 121 11.40 12.33 -24.25
N ALA A 122 12.70 12.52 -24.00
CA ALA A 122 13.21 12.73 -22.65
C ALA A 122 12.66 14.02 -22.03
N HIS A 123 12.64 15.12 -22.79
CA HIS A 123 12.04 16.38 -22.36
C HIS A 123 10.54 16.24 -22.10
N VAL A 124 9.78 15.64 -23.03
CA VAL A 124 8.35 15.38 -22.84
C VAL A 124 8.10 14.51 -21.61
N ALA A 125 8.89 13.45 -21.41
CA ALA A 125 8.75 12.58 -20.24
C ALA A 125 9.03 13.33 -18.93
N LEU A 126 10.04 14.21 -18.91
CA LEU A 126 10.36 15.04 -17.76
C LEU A 126 9.29 16.13 -17.54
N ASP A 127 8.74 16.72 -18.58
CA ASP A 127 7.67 17.72 -18.48
C ASP A 127 6.35 17.09 -18.02
N LEU A 128 6.06 15.87 -18.45
CA LEU A 128 4.94 15.09 -17.94
C LEU A 128 5.05 14.84 -16.42
N THR A 129 6.26 14.78 -15.85
CA THR A 129 6.41 14.71 -14.38
C THR A 129 5.89 15.94 -13.66
N THR A 130 5.86 17.11 -14.32
CA THR A 130 5.29 18.34 -13.77
C THR A 130 3.78 18.41 -13.94
N PHE A 131 3.25 17.74 -14.97
CA PHE A 131 1.82 17.76 -15.31
C PHE A 131 0.99 16.73 -14.54
N PHE A 132 1.52 15.52 -14.35
CA PHE A 132 0.92 14.56 -13.44
C PHE A 132 1.14 15.09 -12.02
N GLY A 133 0.05 15.45 -11.32
CA GLY A 133 0.08 15.96 -9.95
C GLY A 133 0.68 14.98 -8.93
N PRO A 134 0.33 15.03 -7.64
CA PRO A 134 1.03 14.29 -6.58
C PRO A 134 0.93 12.74 -6.63
N THR A 135 0.61 12.11 -7.76
CA THR A 135 0.73 10.66 -8.00
C THR A 135 2.21 10.24 -8.01
N LYS A 136 2.75 10.01 -6.80
CA LYS A 136 4.18 9.84 -6.50
C LYS A 136 4.88 8.73 -7.28
N ILE A 137 4.18 7.68 -7.73
CA ILE A 137 4.80 6.54 -8.41
C ILE A 137 4.97 6.81 -9.91
N LEU A 138 3.95 7.32 -10.59
CA LEU A 138 4.02 7.60 -12.03
C LEU A 138 5.10 8.63 -12.34
N ILE A 139 5.17 9.72 -11.55
CA ILE A 139 6.25 10.71 -11.67
C ILE A 139 7.64 10.05 -11.57
N ARG A 140 7.81 9.13 -10.61
CA ARG A 140 9.09 8.43 -10.42
C ARG A 140 9.39 7.47 -11.56
N CYS A 141 8.38 6.81 -12.14
CA CYS A 141 8.53 6.00 -13.34
C CYS A 141 8.96 6.86 -14.55
N PHE A 142 8.26 7.98 -14.81
CA PHE A 142 8.60 8.90 -15.89
C PHE A 142 9.99 9.50 -15.72
N MET A 143 10.41 9.80 -14.48
CA MET A 143 11.77 10.25 -14.20
C MET A 143 12.82 9.20 -14.58
N VAL A 144 12.57 7.92 -14.28
CA VAL A 144 13.44 6.82 -14.69
C VAL A 144 13.45 6.67 -16.22
N ILE A 145 12.27 6.68 -16.85
CA ILE A 145 12.13 6.56 -18.32
C ILE A 145 12.83 7.72 -19.04
N GLY A 146 12.64 8.97 -18.58
CA GLY A 146 13.32 10.14 -19.15
C GLY A 146 14.83 10.06 -19.01
N ARG A 147 15.35 9.51 -17.90
CA ARG A 147 16.79 9.26 -17.74
C ARG A 147 17.32 8.17 -18.67
N LEU A 148 16.51 7.13 -18.93
CA LEU A 148 16.87 6.09 -19.91
C LEU A 148 16.88 6.66 -21.33
N PHE A 149 15.94 7.54 -21.70
CA PHE A 149 15.94 8.20 -23.00
C PHE A 149 17.10 9.16 -23.18
N ALA A 150 17.46 9.94 -22.16
CA ALA A 150 18.64 10.80 -22.19
C ALA A 150 19.93 10.00 -22.43
N MET A 151 20.14 8.92 -21.67
CA MET A 151 21.26 7.99 -21.92
C MET A 151 21.21 7.36 -23.31
N GLY A 152 20.01 7.04 -23.79
CA GLY A 152 19.80 6.49 -25.13
C GLY A 152 20.29 7.44 -26.20
N ALA A 153 19.91 8.73 -26.12
CA ALA A 153 20.30 9.77 -27.07
C ALA A 153 21.82 9.96 -27.13
N ASP A 154 22.51 9.91 -25.98
CA ASP A 154 23.97 10.10 -25.91
C ASP A 154 24.79 8.89 -26.38
N TYR A 155 24.15 7.72 -26.52
CA TYR A 155 24.83 6.48 -26.93
C TYR A 155 24.83 6.25 -28.45
N LEU A 156 24.28 7.18 -29.25
CA LEU A 156 24.21 7.01 -30.70
C LEU A 156 25.61 7.02 -31.36
N PRO A 157 25.80 6.25 -32.44
CA PRO A 157 27.10 5.88 -33.00
C PRO A 157 27.98 7.05 -33.50
N ASP A 158 27.43 8.26 -33.61
CA ASP A 158 28.16 9.48 -34.00
C ASP A 158 28.58 10.36 -32.82
N HIS A 159 28.28 9.98 -31.57
CA HIS A 159 28.72 10.68 -30.37
C HIS A 159 29.56 9.77 -29.49
N SER A 160 30.84 10.11 -29.34
CA SER A 160 31.69 9.51 -28.32
C SER A 160 31.33 10.13 -26.98
N MET A 161 30.46 9.46 -26.23
CA MET A 161 30.14 9.89 -24.87
C MET A 161 31.38 9.83 -23.99
N HIS A 162 31.66 10.94 -23.32
CA HIS A 162 32.72 11.04 -22.36
C HIS A 162 32.45 10.08 -21.17
N PRO A 163 33.43 9.27 -20.73
CA PRO A 163 33.21 8.27 -19.69
C PRO A 163 32.74 8.88 -18.36
N GLU A 164 33.15 10.12 -18.07
CA GLU A 164 32.70 10.90 -16.92
C GLU A 164 31.20 11.20 -16.95
N GLU A 165 30.65 11.48 -18.13
CA GLU A 165 29.23 11.80 -18.32
C GLU A 165 28.37 10.55 -18.16
N LEU A 166 28.82 9.42 -18.70
CA LEU A 166 28.15 8.13 -18.52
C LEU A 166 28.05 7.75 -17.03
N VAL A 167 29.12 7.93 -16.26
CA VAL A 167 29.12 7.65 -14.81
C VAL A 167 28.15 8.57 -14.08
N PHE A 168 28.13 9.86 -14.43
CA PHE A 168 27.19 10.82 -13.85
C PHE A 168 25.73 10.45 -14.14
N GLN A 169 25.41 10.12 -15.39
CA GLN A 169 24.06 9.72 -15.76
C GLN A 169 23.64 8.43 -15.07
N LEU A 170 24.52 7.43 -14.99
CA LEU A 170 24.25 6.17 -14.31
C LEU A 170 23.95 6.40 -12.83
N PHE A 171 24.73 7.28 -12.17
CA PHE A 171 24.47 7.68 -10.80
C PHE A 171 23.08 8.32 -10.64
N MET A 172 22.71 9.26 -11.52
CA MET A 172 21.40 9.90 -11.48
C MET A 172 20.25 8.92 -11.75
N LEU A 173 20.44 7.95 -12.65
CA LEU A 173 19.49 6.87 -12.89
C LEU A 173 19.34 5.97 -11.65
N CYS A 174 20.44 5.60 -10.99
CA CYS A 174 20.41 4.84 -9.74
C CYS A 174 19.63 5.58 -8.64
N VAL A 175 19.84 6.89 -8.49
CA VAL A 175 19.09 7.73 -7.54
C VAL A 175 17.60 7.73 -7.87
N ALA A 176 17.24 7.92 -9.15
CA ALA A 176 15.85 7.87 -9.60
C ALA A 176 15.21 6.50 -9.33
N TRP A 177 15.93 5.42 -9.64
CA TRP A 177 15.49 4.04 -9.40
C TRP A 177 15.30 3.75 -7.91
N CYS A 178 16.22 4.20 -7.05
CA CYS A 178 16.08 4.08 -5.60
C CYS A 178 14.86 4.84 -5.08
N GLY A 179 14.58 6.01 -5.65
CA GLY A 179 13.35 6.76 -5.39
C GLY A 179 12.11 5.96 -5.78
N LEU A 180 12.10 5.38 -6.98
CA LEU A 180 10.99 4.55 -7.48
C LEU A 180 10.78 3.31 -6.59
N LEU A 181 11.84 2.55 -6.31
CA LEU A 181 11.77 1.38 -5.43
C LEU A 181 11.22 1.73 -4.05
N LYS A 182 11.66 2.83 -3.43
CA LYS A 182 11.13 3.27 -2.13
C LYS A 182 9.63 3.59 -2.17
N ALA A 183 9.10 4.06 -3.30
CA ALA A 183 7.67 4.30 -3.46
C ALA A 183 6.89 3.03 -3.83
N ALA A 184 7.46 2.17 -4.67
CA ALA A 184 6.82 0.97 -5.19
C ALA A 184 6.84 -0.20 -4.21
N LEU A 185 7.84 -0.29 -3.33
CA LEU A 185 8.04 -1.41 -2.41
C LEU A 185 6.83 -1.67 -1.49
N PRO A 186 6.20 -0.66 -0.85
CA PRO A 186 4.97 -0.89 -0.08
C PRO A 186 3.82 -1.45 -0.94
N MET A 187 3.68 -0.99 -2.18
CA MET A 187 2.62 -1.44 -3.08
C MET A 187 2.87 -2.86 -3.60
N ALA A 188 4.11 -3.17 -3.98
CA ALA A 188 4.50 -4.51 -4.41
C ALA A 188 4.33 -5.53 -3.28
N LEU A 189 4.79 -5.19 -2.07
CA LEU A 189 4.60 -6.05 -0.90
C LEU A 189 3.12 -6.26 -0.57
N ALA A 190 2.28 -5.24 -0.75
CA ALA A 190 0.83 -5.38 -0.61
C ALA A 190 0.22 -6.36 -1.62
N THR A 191 0.72 -6.40 -2.86
CA THR A 191 0.26 -7.38 -3.86
C THR A 191 0.71 -8.80 -3.57
N PHE A 192 1.89 -8.98 -2.95
CA PHE A 192 2.42 -10.30 -2.61
C PHE A 192 1.82 -10.89 -1.33
N ALA A 193 1.24 -10.08 -0.45
CA ALA A 193 0.57 -10.53 0.76
C ALA A 193 -0.82 -11.14 0.43
N SER A 194 -0.85 -12.26 -0.29
CA SER A 194 -2.06 -12.84 -0.88
C SER A 194 -2.83 -13.81 0.02
N LYS A 195 -2.86 -13.59 1.34
CA LYS A 195 -3.82 -14.26 2.23
C LYS A 195 -4.99 -13.34 2.56
N ILE A 196 -5.73 -12.93 1.53
CA ILE A 196 -6.98 -12.21 1.71
C ILE A 196 -8.01 -13.21 2.21
N SER A 197 -8.39 -13.08 3.48
CA SER A 197 -9.47 -13.87 4.06
C SER A 197 -10.83 -13.29 3.69
N LEU A 198 -11.89 -14.10 3.71
CA LEU A 198 -13.26 -13.59 3.55
C LEU A 198 -13.64 -12.56 4.63
N ARG A 199 -13.02 -12.65 5.82
CA ARG A 199 -13.20 -11.70 6.93
C ARG A 199 -12.71 -10.29 6.53
N ASP A 200 -11.66 -10.21 5.73
CA ASP A 200 -11.06 -8.96 5.26
C ASP A 200 -11.96 -8.18 4.29
N GLY A 201 -12.67 -8.88 3.40
CA GLY A 201 -13.65 -8.22 2.52
C GLY A 201 -14.79 -7.61 3.32
N LYS A 202 -15.23 -8.29 4.39
CA LYS A 202 -16.32 -7.81 5.24
C LYS A 202 -15.88 -6.65 6.15
N SER A 203 -14.70 -6.73 6.75
CA SER A 203 -14.14 -5.62 7.54
C SER A 203 -13.96 -4.38 6.67
N TYR A 204 -13.52 -4.55 5.42
CA TYR A 204 -13.42 -3.44 4.46
C TYR A 204 -14.77 -2.78 4.20
N ASN A 205 -15.78 -3.55 3.74
CA ASN A 205 -17.09 -3.00 3.41
C ASN A 205 -17.79 -2.34 4.61
N SER A 206 -17.61 -2.89 5.82
CA SER A 206 -18.28 -2.39 7.02
C SER A 206 -17.59 -1.20 7.66
N LEU A 207 -16.26 -1.20 7.77
CA LEU A 207 -15.53 -0.18 8.53
C LEU A 207 -14.85 0.86 7.64
N PHE A 208 -14.25 0.41 6.54
CA PHE A 208 -13.24 1.20 5.83
C PHE A 208 -13.76 1.84 4.55
N GLU A 209 -14.66 1.16 3.84
CA GLU A 209 -15.33 1.71 2.66
C GLU A 209 -16.14 2.98 3.00
N PRO A 210 -16.94 3.03 4.09
CA PRO A 210 -17.66 4.25 4.47
C PRO A 210 -16.73 5.44 4.82
N ALA A 211 -15.53 5.15 5.32
CA ALA A 211 -14.51 6.16 5.59
C ALA A 211 -13.81 6.69 4.32
N GLY A 212 -14.10 6.10 3.16
CA GLY A 212 -13.50 6.43 1.88
C GLY A 212 -12.15 5.76 1.62
N MET A 213 -11.84 4.62 2.26
CA MET A 213 -10.63 3.87 1.93
C MET A 213 -10.82 3.08 0.64
N THR A 214 -9.82 3.12 -0.23
CA THR A 214 -9.81 2.23 -1.41
C THR A 214 -9.41 0.80 -1.03
N TRP A 215 -9.89 -0.18 -1.80
CA TRP A 215 -9.55 -1.59 -1.57
C TRP A 215 -8.04 -1.88 -1.66
N SER A 216 -7.31 -1.15 -2.52
CA SER A 216 -5.85 -1.28 -2.64
C SER A 216 -5.13 -0.77 -1.37
N GLN A 217 -5.57 0.36 -0.81
CA GLN A 217 -5.06 0.87 0.47
C GLN A 217 -5.36 -0.09 1.62
N TYR A 218 -6.57 -0.64 1.65
CA TYR A 218 -6.94 -1.67 2.62
C TYR A 218 -5.99 -2.87 2.54
N LYS A 219 -5.73 -3.41 1.35
CA LYS A 219 -4.79 -4.54 1.17
C LYS A 219 -3.37 -4.22 1.63
N ALA A 220 -2.91 -3.01 1.36
CA ALA A 220 -1.61 -2.57 1.85
C ALA A 220 -1.61 -2.54 3.38
N MET A 221 -2.62 -1.95 4.00
CA MET A 221 -2.75 -1.94 5.45
C MET A 221 -2.87 -3.36 6.03
N SER A 222 -3.63 -4.25 5.40
CA SER A 222 -3.81 -5.63 5.84
C SER A 222 -2.52 -6.44 5.80
N ALA A 223 -1.66 -6.18 4.82
CA ALA A 223 -0.37 -6.84 4.69
C ALA A 223 0.63 -6.46 5.80
N PHE A 224 0.57 -5.23 6.30
CA PHE A 224 1.63 -4.67 7.14
C PHE A 224 1.22 -4.37 8.58
N ALA A 225 -0.06 -4.09 8.81
CA ALA A 225 -0.52 -3.52 10.07
C ALA A 225 -1.68 -4.29 10.69
N LEU A 226 -2.39 -5.16 9.97
CA LEU A 226 -3.54 -5.89 10.50
C LEU A 226 -3.16 -7.30 10.95
N ASP A 227 -3.59 -7.65 12.15
CA ASP A 227 -3.60 -9.01 12.68
C ASP A 227 -5.00 -9.35 13.19
N TRP A 228 -5.41 -10.59 13.03
CA TRP A 228 -6.65 -11.10 13.63
C TRP A 228 -6.32 -11.79 14.95
N ILE A 229 -7.04 -11.43 16.01
CA ILE A 229 -6.90 -12.04 17.34
C ILE A 229 -8.25 -12.57 17.84
N GLU A 230 -8.22 -13.69 18.55
CA GLU A 230 -9.37 -14.28 19.23
C GLU A 230 -9.08 -14.21 20.73
N VAL A 231 -10.01 -13.60 21.47
CA VAL A 231 -9.87 -13.27 22.89
C VAL A 231 -10.95 -14.04 23.65
N GLY A 232 -10.54 -14.70 24.73
CA GLY A 232 -11.44 -15.52 25.55
C GLY A 232 -12.43 -14.68 26.36
N PRO A 233 -13.49 -15.30 26.91
CA PRO A 233 -14.42 -14.60 27.80
C PRO A 233 -13.71 -14.03 29.05
N GLY A 234 -13.97 -12.77 29.38
CA GLY A 234 -13.40 -12.09 30.55
C GLY A 234 -11.92 -11.70 30.40
N GLU A 235 -11.33 -11.85 29.22
CA GLU A 235 -9.93 -11.46 28.97
C GLU A 235 -9.85 -9.96 28.61
N ILE A 236 -8.85 -9.27 29.16
CA ILE A 236 -8.62 -7.84 28.92
C ILE A 236 -8.01 -7.66 27.53
N ILE A 237 -8.70 -6.94 26.66
CA ILE A 237 -8.28 -6.65 25.28
C ILE A 237 -7.22 -5.54 25.26
N THR A 238 -7.46 -4.47 26.01
CA THR A 238 -6.49 -3.38 26.17
C THR A 238 -6.72 -2.66 27.48
N SER A 239 -5.61 -2.28 28.11
CA SER A 239 -5.60 -1.44 29.31
C SER A 239 -4.70 -0.24 29.06
N ASP A 240 -5.18 0.96 29.38
CA ASP A 240 -4.36 2.19 29.34
C ASP A 240 -3.28 2.20 30.44
N GLU A 241 -3.29 1.25 31.39
CA GLU A 241 -2.32 1.12 32.48
C GLU A 241 -0.94 0.63 31.98
N ASP A 242 -0.93 -0.35 31.06
CA ASP A 242 0.28 -1.00 30.55
C ASP A 242 0.86 -0.28 29.32
N ALA A 243 0.95 1.04 29.43
CA ALA A 243 1.30 1.97 28.36
C ALA A 243 2.69 1.75 27.70
N LYS A 244 3.48 0.77 28.15
CA LYS A 244 4.79 0.45 27.56
C LYS A 244 4.67 -0.46 26.33
N GLU A 245 3.61 -1.26 26.20
CA GLU A 245 3.56 -2.35 25.20
C GLU A 245 2.44 -2.18 24.17
N ASP A 246 1.34 -1.52 24.53
CA ASP A 246 0.17 -1.51 23.66
C ASP A 246 0.27 -0.48 22.51
N GLN A 247 0.85 -0.91 21.40
CA GLN A 247 0.99 -0.16 20.15
C GLN A 247 -0.13 -0.44 19.15
N TYR A 248 -1.32 -0.82 19.63
CA TYR A 248 -2.40 -1.27 18.77
C TYR A 248 -3.70 -0.50 19.02
N PHE A 249 -4.53 -0.41 18.00
CA PHE A 249 -5.96 -0.15 18.17
C PHE A 249 -6.72 -1.36 17.64
N TYR A 250 -7.94 -1.55 18.14
CA TYR A 250 -8.71 -2.77 17.93
C TYR A 250 -10.05 -2.45 17.32
N TRP A 251 -10.57 -3.36 16.52
CA TRP A 251 -11.94 -3.31 16.04
C TRP A 251 -12.63 -4.64 16.29
N LEU A 252 -13.75 -4.61 17.00
CA LEU A 252 -14.55 -5.80 17.32
C LEU A 252 -15.23 -6.31 16.05
N TYR A 253 -14.86 -7.49 15.56
CA TYR A 253 -15.50 -8.08 14.38
C TYR A 253 -16.75 -8.88 14.75
N CYS A 254 -16.66 -9.72 15.78
CA CYS A 254 -17.80 -10.43 16.37
C CYS A 254 -17.56 -10.76 17.84
N GLY A 255 -18.64 -11.08 18.56
CA GLY A 255 -18.63 -11.29 20.00
C GLY A 255 -19.07 -10.05 20.75
N ASP A 256 -18.67 -9.96 22.00
CA ASP A 256 -19.07 -8.93 22.95
C ASP A 256 -17.85 -8.31 23.62
N ALA A 257 -17.90 -7.01 23.87
CA ALA A 257 -16.87 -6.30 24.59
C ALA A 257 -17.48 -5.23 25.49
N THR A 258 -17.03 -5.17 26.74
CA THR A 258 -17.40 -4.15 27.72
C THR A 258 -16.28 -3.10 27.78
N VAL A 259 -16.66 -1.84 27.71
CA VAL A 259 -15.73 -0.71 27.83
C VAL A 259 -15.96 -0.04 29.17
N GLU A 260 -14.93 0.00 29.99
CA GLU A 260 -14.94 0.65 31.30
C GLU A 260 -13.94 1.81 31.35
N SER A 261 -14.24 2.82 32.16
CA SER A 261 -13.35 3.94 32.43
C SER A 261 -13.32 4.22 33.92
N ASN A 262 -12.14 4.10 34.53
CA ASN A 262 -11.93 4.26 35.98
C ASN A 262 -12.91 3.41 36.83
N GLY A 263 -13.20 2.19 36.40
CA GLY A 263 -14.13 1.26 37.07
C GLY A 263 -15.62 1.53 36.85
N ASN A 264 -15.97 2.53 36.03
CA ASN A 264 -17.35 2.76 35.61
C ASN A 264 -17.58 2.17 34.22
N LEU A 265 -18.61 1.33 34.07
CA LEU A 265 -19.06 0.82 32.78
C LEU A 265 -19.55 1.98 31.90
N LEU A 266 -18.91 2.17 30.74
CA LEU A 266 -19.29 3.20 29.79
C LEU A 266 -20.34 2.69 28.80
N TYR A 267 -20.05 1.57 28.13
CA TYR A 267 -20.95 0.93 27.18
C TYR A 267 -20.52 -0.51 26.91
N THR A 268 -21.48 -1.32 26.45
CA THR A 268 -21.25 -2.69 25.98
C THR A 268 -21.51 -2.72 24.49
N VAL A 269 -20.61 -3.34 23.72
CA VAL A 269 -20.76 -3.55 22.29
C VAL A 269 -21.00 -5.03 22.05
N GLU A 270 -22.14 -5.38 21.49
CA GLU A 270 -22.48 -6.75 21.12
C GLU A 270 -22.57 -6.87 19.60
N ARG A 271 -21.84 -7.82 19.02
CA ARG A 271 -21.88 -8.16 17.61
C ARG A 271 -22.22 -9.62 17.45
N PRO A 272 -23.39 -9.96 16.90
CA PRO A 272 -23.84 -11.34 16.82
C PRO A 272 -22.84 -12.16 15.99
N LYS A 273 -22.49 -13.35 16.50
CA LYS A 273 -21.76 -14.39 15.75
C LYS A 273 -22.70 -15.04 14.72
N SER A 274 -23.37 -14.27 13.86
CA SER A 274 -24.26 -14.89 12.87
C SER A 274 -23.40 -15.57 11.80
N SER A 275 -23.62 -16.88 11.64
CA SER A 275 -22.91 -17.76 10.71
C SER A 275 -23.32 -17.58 9.25
N GLY A 276 -24.17 -16.59 8.94
CA GLY A 276 -24.62 -16.32 7.58
C GLY A 276 -25.18 -14.91 7.49
N PHE A 277 -24.59 -14.10 6.61
CA PHE A 277 -25.08 -12.79 6.19
C PHE A 277 -25.41 -11.81 7.34
N ILE A 278 -24.42 -11.02 7.76
CA ILE A 278 -24.70 -9.75 8.44
C ILE A 278 -25.08 -8.74 7.36
N ALA A 279 -26.35 -8.76 6.93
CA ALA A 279 -26.92 -7.67 6.16
C ALA A 279 -27.31 -6.57 7.16
N GLY A 280 -26.59 -5.45 7.17
CA GLY A 280 -27.04 -4.21 7.84
C GLY A 280 -26.25 -3.69 9.03
N CYS A 281 -25.02 -4.16 9.30
CA CYS A 281 -24.20 -3.62 10.41
C CYS A 281 -23.33 -2.41 9.96
N SER A 282 -23.91 -1.49 9.18
CA SER A 282 -23.24 -0.23 8.82
C SER A 282 -23.29 0.77 9.96
N ASP A 283 -24.40 0.82 10.70
CA ASP A 283 -24.70 1.97 11.55
C ASP A 283 -23.93 1.96 12.88
N ASP A 284 -23.48 0.78 13.33
CA ASP A 284 -22.71 0.61 14.57
C ASP A 284 -21.24 0.27 14.32
N ALA A 285 -20.73 0.53 13.10
CA ALA A 285 -19.37 0.18 12.72
C ALA A 285 -18.33 0.85 13.63
N GLY A 286 -18.56 2.12 14.01
CA GLY A 286 -17.71 2.92 14.87
C GLY A 286 -17.69 2.50 16.35
N LEU A 287 -18.81 2.01 16.90
CA LEU A 287 -18.89 1.64 18.32
C LEU A 287 -17.90 0.54 18.72
N GLY A 288 -17.59 -0.36 17.78
CA GLY A 288 -16.65 -1.46 17.99
C GLY A 288 -15.17 -1.10 17.86
N LEU A 289 -14.82 0.17 17.60
CA LEU A 289 -13.42 0.60 17.51
C LEU A 289 -12.90 1.02 18.89
N PHE A 290 -11.76 0.48 19.30
CA PHE A 290 -11.12 0.75 20.59
C PHE A 290 -9.68 1.23 20.42
N GLY A 291 -9.21 2.11 21.31
CA GLY A 291 -7.85 2.67 21.27
C GLY A 291 -7.69 3.86 20.32
N GLU A 292 -8.80 4.43 19.83
CA GLU A 292 -8.85 5.59 18.96
C GLU A 292 -8.18 6.82 19.56
N THR A 293 -8.37 7.03 20.87
CA THR A 293 -7.79 8.19 21.56
C THR A 293 -6.27 8.11 21.60
N ARG A 294 -5.70 6.90 21.67
CA ARG A 294 -4.26 6.68 21.64
C ARG A 294 -3.68 6.93 20.25
N LEU A 295 -4.39 6.48 19.20
CA LEU A 295 -4.00 6.76 17.82
C LEU A 295 -3.97 8.28 17.55
N LEU A 296 -5.01 9.01 17.97
CA LEU A 296 -5.06 10.48 17.86
C LEU A 296 -3.88 11.15 18.58
N ARG A 297 -3.55 10.73 19.80
CA ARG A 297 -2.39 11.24 20.55
C ARG A 297 -1.09 11.06 19.77
N LEU A 298 -0.89 9.90 19.14
CA LEU A 298 0.30 9.61 18.35
C LEU A 298 0.37 10.43 17.06
N MET A 299 -0.77 10.64 16.39
CA MET A 299 -0.85 11.50 15.21
C MET A 299 -0.54 12.97 15.55
N ASP A 300 -1.04 13.47 16.68
CA ASP A 300 -0.73 14.82 17.17
C ASP A 300 0.72 14.98 17.61
N ALA A 301 1.29 13.95 18.26
CA ALA A 301 2.69 13.92 18.63
C ALA A 301 3.61 13.97 17.39
N SER A 302 3.25 13.23 16.33
CA SER A 302 3.98 13.23 15.06
C SER A 302 4.03 14.63 14.43
N LYS A 303 2.90 15.34 14.38
CA LYS A 303 2.84 16.73 13.89
C LYS A 303 3.69 17.69 14.73
N ARG A 304 3.75 17.49 16.05
CA ARG A 304 4.54 18.33 16.95
C ARG A 304 6.04 18.11 16.80
N ASN A 305 6.50 16.88 16.59
CA ASN A 305 7.92 16.58 16.44
C ASN A 305 8.54 17.31 15.24
N ASN A 306 7.79 17.47 14.15
CA ASN A 306 8.25 18.25 13.00
C ASN A 306 8.41 19.75 13.29
N ASN A 307 7.71 20.27 14.30
CA ASN A 307 7.69 21.70 14.63
C ASN A 307 8.48 22.05 15.91
N LYS A 308 8.96 21.08 16.69
CA LYS A 308 9.49 21.32 18.03
C LYS A 308 11.00 21.46 18.07
N LEU A 309 11.42 22.68 17.72
CA LEU A 309 12.52 23.38 18.37
C LEU A 309 12.05 24.21 19.59
N LYS A 310 10.74 24.39 19.85
CA LYS A 310 10.29 25.25 20.97
C LYS A 310 9.02 24.74 21.68
N LYS A 311 9.09 24.80 23.02
CA LYS A 311 8.04 24.69 24.06
C LYS A 311 7.57 23.29 24.51
N SER A 312 7.94 23.02 25.77
CA SER A 312 7.40 22.02 26.69
C SER A 312 5.94 22.35 27.06
N SER A 313 4.99 21.77 26.34
CA SER A 313 3.57 21.82 26.72
C SER A 313 3.28 20.71 27.73
N SER A 314 2.57 21.04 28.81
CA SER A 314 2.10 20.09 29.83
C SER A 314 1.36 18.91 29.19
N LYS A 315 1.65 17.69 29.66
CA LYS A 315 0.95 16.47 29.21
C LYS A 315 -0.45 16.50 29.82
N LYS A 316 -1.48 16.76 29.02
CA LYS A 316 -2.86 16.54 29.46
C LYS A 316 -3.03 15.05 29.79
N ALA A 317 -3.48 14.75 31.00
CA ALA A 317 -3.86 13.39 31.38
C ALA A 317 -5.19 13.07 30.67
N TYR A 318 -5.21 11.95 29.95
CA TYR A 318 -6.43 11.45 29.31
C TYR A 318 -7.09 10.43 30.24
N LEU A 319 -8.41 10.30 30.15
CA LEU A 319 -9.16 9.26 30.84
C LEU A 319 -8.67 7.88 30.40
N ARG A 320 -8.50 6.98 31.37
CA ARG A 320 -8.06 5.61 31.15
C ARG A 320 -9.27 4.77 30.80
N THR A 321 -9.19 4.05 29.69
CA THR A 321 -10.22 3.09 29.28
C THR A 321 -9.64 1.68 29.32
N THR A 322 -10.37 0.77 29.93
CA THR A 322 -10.11 -0.68 29.92
C THR A 322 -11.20 -1.34 29.10
N VAL A 323 -10.81 -2.26 28.21
CA VAL A 323 -11.75 -3.02 27.39
C VAL A 323 -11.59 -4.49 27.72
N GLU A 324 -12.68 -5.14 28.09
CA GLU A 324 -12.74 -6.56 28.44
C GLU A 324 -13.66 -7.29 27.46
N ALA A 325 -13.30 -8.52 27.09
CA ALA A 325 -14.16 -9.37 26.29
C ALA A 325 -15.34 -9.89 27.12
N GLY A 326 -16.54 -9.82 26.58
CA GLY A 326 -17.75 -10.29 27.26
C GLY A 326 -17.83 -11.82 27.36
N PRO A 327 -18.91 -12.36 27.94
CA PRO A 327 -19.10 -13.79 28.16
C PRO A 327 -19.02 -14.65 26.88
N SER A 328 -19.30 -14.10 25.69
CA SER A 328 -19.20 -14.85 24.44
C SER A 328 -17.77 -14.92 23.89
N GLY A 329 -16.83 -14.14 24.45
CA GLY A 329 -15.51 -13.90 23.88
C GLY A 329 -15.57 -13.09 22.58
N ALA A 330 -14.43 -12.54 22.18
CA ALA A 330 -14.36 -11.57 21.08
C ALA A 330 -13.39 -12.03 19.98
N THR A 331 -13.75 -11.76 18.73
CA THR A 331 -12.79 -11.78 17.61
C THR A 331 -12.54 -10.35 17.20
N LEU A 332 -11.28 -9.91 17.27
CA LEU A 332 -10.88 -8.54 17.00
C LEU A 332 -9.89 -8.47 15.85
N MET A 333 -10.02 -7.41 15.07
CA MET A 333 -8.98 -6.96 14.16
C MET A 333 -8.08 -5.99 14.92
N ARG A 334 -6.83 -6.38 15.12
CA ARG A 334 -5.80 -5.59 15.77
C ARG A 334 -4.98 -4.86 14.71
N VAL A 335 -4.81 -3.56 14.88
CA VAL A 335 -4.03 -2.71 13.96
C VAL A 335 -2.82 -2.13 14.64
N LYS A 336 -1.62 -2.46 14.16
CA LYS A 336 -0.35 -1.95 14.70
C LYS A 336 -0.12 -0.51 14.32
N ILE A 337 -0.21 0.39 15.29
CA ILE A 337 -0.13 1.84 15.10
C ILE A 337 1.24 2.26 14.52
N SER A 338 2.35 1.62 14.93
CA SER A 338 3.68 1.95 14.41
C SER A 338 3.77 1.69 12.89
N ASN A 339 3.17 0.59 12.43
CA ASN A 339 3.20 0.19 11.03
C ASN A 339 2.21 1.03 10.22
N LEU A 340 1.03 1.31 10.79
CA LEU A 340 0.08 2.23 10.19
C LEU A 340 0.68 3.64 10.02
N ASN A 341 1.40 4.15 11.02
CA ASN A 341 2.04 5.47 10.92
C ASN A 341 3.12 5.52 9.82
N ARG A 342 3.87 4.43 9.63
CA ARG A 342 4.80 4.30 8.50
C ARG A 342 4.05 4.34 7.17
N LEU A 343 2.94 3.60 7.03
CA LEU A 343 2.11 3.62 5.82
C LEU A 343 1.53 5.01 5.53
N MET A 344 0.97 5.69 6.54
CA MET A 344 0.43 7.04 6.44
C MET A 344 1.49 8.09 6.05
N ALA A 345 2.77 7.86 6.36
CA ALA A 345 3.84 8.75 5.91
C ALA A 345 4.05 8.68 4.40
N PHE A 346 3.85 7.50 3.80
CA PHE A 346 3.98 7.30 2.35
C PHE A 346 2.70 7.69 1.59
N ASP A 347 1.54 7.37 2.14
CA ASP A 347 0.22 7.62 1.56
C ASP A 347 -0.57 8.64 2.40
N GLN A 348 -0.69 9.87 1.86
CA GLN A 348 -1.41 10.95 2.53
C GLN A 348 -2.93 10.78 2.45
N ASP A 349 -3.43 10.12 1.41
CA ASP A 349 -4.86 9.85 1.24
C ASP A 349 -5.29 8.83 2.27
N LEU A 350 -4.50 7.76 2.47
CA LEU A 350 -4.69 6.81 3.57
C LEU A 350 -4.70 7.54 4.93
N ALA A 351 -3.77 8.46 5.14
CA ALA A 351 -3.72 9.23 6.39
C ALA A 351 -4.99 10.06 6.61
N GLN A 352 -5.58 10.61 5.54
CA GLN A 352 -6.83 11.35 5.61
C GLN A 352 -8.03 10.44 5.87
N THR A 353 -8.10 9.31 5.18
CA THR A 353 -9.14 8.29 5.39
C THR A 353 -9.13 7.77 6.82
N ILE A 354 -7.96 7.48 7.41
CA ILE A 354 -7.87 7.08 8.82
C ILE A 354 -8.38 8.18 9.75
N ARG A 355 -8.12 9.46 9.46
CA ARG A 355 -8.70 10.56 10.26
C ARG A 355 -10.22 10.62 10.14
N ASN A 356 -10.75 10.44 8.93
CA ASN A 356 -12.19 10.42 8.70
C ASN A 356 -12.83 9.25 9.47
N LEU A 357 -12.23 8.06 9.42
CA LEU A 357 -12.66 6.88 10.19
C LEU A 357 -12.72 7.16 11.69
N LEU A 358 -11.67 7.75 12.24
CA LEU A 358 -11.60 8.12 13.66
C LEU A 358 -12.65 9.16 14.04
N PHE A 359 -12.88 10.14 13.16
CA PHE A 359 -13.87 11.18 13.39
C PHE A 359 -15.29 10.60 13.38
N GLN A 360 -15.61 9.79 12.38
CA GLN A 360 -16.89 9.09 12.29
C GLN A 360 -17.14 8.21 13.51
N THR A 361 -16.13 7.44 13.93
CA THR A 361 -16.19 6.63 15.16
C THR A 361 -16.55 7.46 16.39
N MET A 362 -15.93 8.64 16.56
CA MET A 362 -16.23 9.51 17.69
C MET A 362 -17.65 10.07 17.61
N GLN A 363 -18.14 10.39 16.41
CA GLN A 363 -19.52 10.83 16.20
C GLN A 363 -20.52 9.73 16.56
N ASP A 364 -20.28 8.49 16.13
CA ASP A 364 -21.14 7.34 16.43
C ASP A 364 -21.22 7.08 17.94
N LYS A 365 -20.08 7.15 18.64
CA LYS A 365 -20.03 7.02 20.11
C LYS A 365 -20.79 8.12 20.83
N LEU A 366 -20.66 9.38 20.37
CA LEU A 366 -21.42 10.50 20.93
C LEU A 366 -22.92 10.36 20.68
N ALA A 367 -23.31 9.91 19.48
CA ALA A 367 -24.70 9.67 19.14
C ALA A 367 -25.32 8.57 20.02
N ALA A 368 -24.61 7.47 20.24
CA ALA A 368 -25.04 6.39 21.13
C ALA A 368 -25.19 6.86 22.59
N GLN A 369 -24.26 7.69 23.08
CA GLN A 369 -24.38 8.28 24.43
C GLN A 369 -25.60 9.18 24.56
N CYS A 370 -25.88 10.02 23.55
CA CYS A 370 -27.06 10.89 23.55
C CYS A 370 -28.39 10.12 23.54
N GLN A 371 -28.43 8.91 22.99
CA GLN A 371 -29.63 8.06 23.00
C GLN A 371 -29.86 7.33 24.34
N SER A 372 -28.82 7.25 25.18
CA SER A 372 -28.89 6.57 26.49
C SER A 372 -29.34 7.47 27.65
N LEU A 373 -29.41 8.79 27.41
CA LEU A 373 -29.91 9.81 28.34
C LEU A 373 -31.40 10.08 28.09
#